data_AF-A0A6A6IC59-F1
#
_entry.id   AF-A0A6A6IC59-F1
#
_cell.length_a   1.000
_cell.length_b   1.000
_cell.length_c   1.000
_cell.angle_alpha   90.00
_cell.angle_beta   90.00
_cell.angle_gamma   90.00
#
_symmetry.space_group_name_H-M   'P 1'
#
loop_
_entity.id
_entity.type
_entity.pdbx_description
1 polymer ?
#
loop_
_entity_poly.entity_id
_entity_poly.type
_entity_poly.pdbx_seq_one_letter_code
_entity_poly.pdbx_strand_id
1 'polypeptide(L)' 'MIGLSHDSPPALVTYICDECSLGNYQNKRLVCGGKGIFDAFHCFECNWLKKDRDRCPKMINLRSS' A
#
# COMPACT_ATOMS: atom_id res chain seq x y z
N MET A 1 -6.40 0.41 5.86
CA MET A 1 -6.38 0.03 4.44
C MET A 1 -5.56 1.07 3.69
N ILE A 2 -4.72 0.66 2.75
CA ILE A 2 -4.02 1.59 1.85
C ILE A 2 -5.07 2.14 0.89
N GLY A 3 -5.63 3.30 1.25
CA GLY A 3 -6.58 4.02 0.43
C GLY A 3 -5.87 5.15 -0.29
N LEU A 4 -6.25 5.41 -1.54
CA LEU A 4 -6.07 6.72 -2.16
C LEU A 4 -7.09 7.66 -1.48
N SER A 5 -6.79 8.09 -0.25
CA SER A 5 -7.69 8.89 0.56
C SER A 5 -7.79 10.30 -0.02
N HIS A 6 -8.89 10.59 -0.72
CA HIS A 6 -9.16 11.90 -1.33
C HIS A 6 -9.72 12.94 -0.33
N ASP A 7 -9.90 12.60 0.95
CA ASP A 7 -10.62 13.44 1.93
C ASP A 7 -9.89 13.64 3.28
N SER A 8 -8.66 13.13 3.43
CA SER A 8 -7.82 13.39 4.61
C SER A 8 -6.36 13.52 4.20
N PRO A 9 -5.56 14.40 4.84
CA PRO A 9 -4.15 14.53 4.51
C PRO A 9 -3.49 13.16 4.71
N PRO A 10 -2.88 12.58 3.66
CA PRO A 10 -2.16 11.31 3.81
C PRO A 10 -1.06 11.50 4.85
N ALA A 11 -1.05 10.65 5.87
CA ALA A 11 -0.16 10.85 7.02
C ALA A 11 1.28 10.44 6.70
N LEU A 12 1.47 9.41 5.85
CA LEU A 12 2.79 8.86 5.52
C LEU A 12 2.77 8.05 4.22
N VAL A 13 3.80 8.22 3.39
CA VAL A 13 4.07 7.39 2.20
C VAL A 13 4.29 5.94 2.63
N THR A 14 3.76 5.00 1.86
CA THR A 14 3.92 3.57 2.12
C THR A 14 5.28 3.04 1.63
N TYR A 15 6.01 2.33 2.49
CA TYR A 15 7.21 1.57 2.12
C TYR A 15 6.85 0.19 1.54
N ILE A 16 7.56 -0.23 0.50
CA ILE A 16 7.50 -1.58 -0.06
C ILE A 16 8.82 -2.31 0.21
N CYS A 17 8.78 -3.61 0.53
CA CYS A 17 10.01 -4.38 0.69
C CYS A 17 10.71 -4.63 -0.65
N ASP A 18 12.01 -4.94 -0.59
CA ASP A 18 12.85 -5.17 -1.77
C ASP A 18 12.26 -6.24 -2.70
N GLU A 19 11.77 -7.35 -2.14
CA GLU A 19 11.13 -8.42 -2.91
C GLU A 19 9.93 -7.93 -3.74
N CYS A 20 9.10 -7.06 -3.15
CA CYS A 20 7.93 -6.50 -3.83
C CYS A 20 8.28 -5.32 -4.77
N SER A 21 9.46 -4.73 -4.60
CA SER A 21 9.95 -3.63 -5.45
C SER A 21 10.54 -4.11 -6.78
N LEU A 22 10.83 -5.42 -6.88
CA LEU A 22 11.54 -6.02 -8.01
C LEU A 22 10.62 -6.91 -8.87
N GLY A 23 11.09 -7.18 -10.09
CA GLY A 23 10.50 -8.17 -10.99
C GLY A 23 9.02 -7.94 -11.30
N ASN A 24 8.22 -8.99 -11.20
CA ASN A 24 6.81 -8.99 -11.59
C ASN A 24 5.91 -8.11 -10.70
N TYR A 25 6.37 -7.65 -9.54
CA TYR A 25 5.58 -6.80 -8.64
C TYR A 25 5.89 -5.30 -8.76
N GLN A 26 6.96 -4.96 -9.49
CA GLN A 26 7.35 -3.59 -9.75
C GLN A 26 6.23 -2.81 -10.45
N ASN A 27 6.01 -1.56 -10.03
CA ASN A 27 5.00 -0.66 -10.59
C ASN A 27 3.57 -1.23 -10.56
N LYS A 28 3.27 -2.15 -9.64
CA LYS A 28 1.91 -2.69 -9.44
C LYS A 28 1.26 -2.19 -8.16
N ARG A 29 -0.04 -1.91 -8.22
CA ARG A 29 -0.88 -1.50 -7.09
C ARG A 29 -0.73 -2.49 -5.92
N LEU A 30 -0.70 -1.95 -4.71
CA LEU A 30 -0.47 -2.73 -3.49
C LEU A 30 -1.63 -3.67 -3.14
N VAL A 31 -2.86 -3.27 -3.50
CA VAL A 31 -4.08 -4.05 -3.22
C VAL A 31 -4.31 -5.07 -4.32
N CYS A 32 -4.61 -4.66 -5.56
CA CYS A 32 -5.06 -5.59 -6.60
C CYS A 32 -3.96 -6.12 -7.56
N GLY A 33 -2.73 -5.64 -7.45
CA GLY A 33 -1.66 -6.03 -8.39
C GLY A 33 -1.81 -5.48 -9.83
N GLY A 34 -2.80 -4.64 -10.13
CA GLY A 34 -2.90 -3.94 -11.41
C GLY A 34 -1.83 -2.86 -11.62
N LYS A 35 -1.81 -2.17 -12.76
CA LYS A 35 -0.86 -1.09 -13.05
C LYS A 35 -0.94 0.03 -12.00
N GLY A 36 0.19 0.33 -11.36
CA GLY A 36 0.36 1.45 -10.44
C GLY A 36 0.46 2.76 -11.23
N ILE A 37 -0.35 3.73 -10.85
CA ILE A 37 -0.38 5.07 -11.47
C ILE A 37 -0.12 6.15 -10.41
N PHE A 38 -0.45 5.84 -9.15
CA PHE A 38 -0.37 6.76 -8.02
C PHE A 38 0.44 6.12 -6.89
N ASP A 39 1.09 6.96 -6.10
CA ASP A 39 1.71 6.57 -4.85
C ASP A 39 0.67 6.10 -3.84
N ALA A 40 1.11 5.22 -2.96
CA ALA A 40 0.30 4.67 -1.89
C ALA A 40 0.63 5.35 -0.56
N PHE A 41 -0.40 5.63 0.22
CA PHE A 41 -0.28 6.28 1.52
C PHE A 41 -1.04 5.49 2.60
N HIS A 42 -0.56 5.62 3.83
CA HIS A 42 -1.28 5.15 5.00
C HIS A 42 -2.30 6.21 5.45
N CYS A 43 -3.48 5.72 5.82
CA CYS A 43 -4.52 6.55 6.41
C CYS A 43 -4.09 7.12 7.77
N PHE A 44 -4.65 8.25 8.19
CA PHE A 44 -4.32 8.86 9.49
C PHE A 44 -4.56 7.89 10.66
N GLU A 45 -5.70 7.20 10.68
CA GLU A 45 -6.02 6.20 11.71
C GLU A 45 -5.02 5.04 11.73
N CYS A 46 -4.55 4.63 10.55
CA CYS A 46 -3.55 3.58 10.38
C CYS A 46 -2.23 3.98 11.03
N ASN A 47 -1.82 5.24 10.85
CA ASN A 47 -0.60 5.79 11.46
C ASN A 47 -0.75 5.99 12.97
N TRP A 48 -1.89 6.49 13.43
CA TRP A 48 -2.18 6.65 14.87
C TRP A 48 -2.12 5.32 15.62
N LEU A 49 -2.67 4.26 15.02
CA LEU A 49 -2.63 2.90 15.55
C LEU A 49 -1.28 2.19 15.31
N LYS A 50 -0.30 2.86 14.69
CA LYS A 50 1.03 2.33 14.32
C LYS A 50 0.98 1.09 13.42
N LYS A 51 -0.12 0.90 12.67
CA LYS A 51 -0.31 -0.20 11.72
C LYS A 51 0.55 -0.05 10.46
N ASP A 52 1.04 1.16 10.19
CA ASP A 52 1.99 1.46 9.12
C ASP A 52 3.37 0.80 9.32
N ARG A 53 3.63 0.23 10.51
CA ARG A 53 4.88 -0.45 10.86
C ARG A 53 4.81 -1.98 10.74
N ASP A 54 3.65 -2.54 10.39
CA ASP A 54 3.36 -3.97 10.51
C ASP A 54 3.97 -4.87 9.40
N ARG A 55 4.84 -4.32 8.52
CA ARG A 55 5.56 -4.94 7.36
C ARG A 55 5.10 -4.38 6.01
N CYS A 56 5.71 -4.86 4.93
CA CYS A 56 5.33 -4.55 3.55
C CYS A 56 3.82 -4.80 3.34
N PRO A 57 3.04 -3.78 2.95
CA PRO A 57 1.59 -3.90 2.93
C PRO A 57 1.05 -4.42 1.59
N LYS A 58 1.91 -5.05 0.77
CA LYS A 58 1.53 -5.71 -0.49
C LYS A 58 0.67 -6.94 -0.19
N MET A 59 -0.53 -7.01 -0.77
CA MET A 59 -1.36 -8.21 -0.72
C MET A 59 -0.88 -9.22 -1.78
N ILE A 60 -0.31 -10.33 -1.32
CA ILE A 60 0.18 -11.42 -2.20
C ILE A 60 -0.91 -12.42 -2.57
N ASN A 61 -1.93 -12.58 -1.71
CA ASN A 61 -3.04 -13.50 -1.93
C ASN A 61 -4.34 -12.71 -2.03
N LEU A 62 -4.80 -12.50 -3.25
CA LEU A 62 -6.09 -11.87 -3.52
C LEU A 62 -7.12 -12.97 -3.74
N ARG A 63 -8.14 -13.03 -2.89
CA ARG A 63 -9.36 -13.77 -3.21
C ARG A 63 -10.24 -12.88 -4.07
N SER A 64 -10.76 -13.44 -5.15
CA SER A 64 -11.87 -12.83 -5.89
C SER A 64 -13.09 -12.82 -4.98
N SER A 65 -13.71 -11.65 -4.85
CA SER A 65 -15.00 -11.48 -4.16
C SER A 65 -16.16 -11.69 -5.11
#